data_AF-A0A3D5H5S8-F1
#
_entry.id   AF-A0A3D5H5S8-F1
#
_cell.length_a   1.000
_cell.length_b   1.000
_cell.length_c   1.000
_cell.angle_alpha   90.00
_cell.angle_beta   90.00
_cell.angle_gamma   90.00
#
_symmetry.space_group_name_H-M   'P 1'
#
loop_
_entity.id
_entity.type
_entity.pdbx_description
1 polymer ?
#
loop_
_entity_poly.entity_id
_entity_poly.type
_entity_poly.pdbx_seq_one_letter_code
_entity_poly.pdbx_strand_id
1 'polypeptide(L)'
;NEAAISLLDQIKSHWTDATLDVEDEMYGEKWKRSTTLMALIKHEIHHRGEMVALMRVAGLAVPGIYGPTREEWAQWGMEPPKI
;
A
#
# COMPACT_ATOMS: atom_id res chain seq x y z
N ASN A 1 -3.44 -15.05 0.79
CA ASN A 1 -2.53 -14.93 -0.37
C ASN A 1 -1.20 -15.52 0.06
N GLU A 2 -0.85 -16.70 -0.45
CA GLU A 2 0.35 -17.47 -0.08
C GLU A 2 1.66 -16.72 -0.38
N ALA A 3 1.73 -16.03 -1.52
CA ALA A 3 2.92 -15.27 -1.92
C ALA A 3 3.24 -14.12 -0.94
N ALA A 4 2.22 -13.39 -0.48
CA ALA A 4 2.41 -12.31 0.49
C ALA A 4 2.87 -12.83 1.87
N ILE A 5 2.36 -13.99 2.30
CA ILE A 5 2.78 -14.64 3.55
C ILE A 5 4.24 -15.11 3.44
N SER A 6 4.60 -15.74 2.33
CA SER A 6 5.97 -16.18 2.06
C SER A 6 6.95 -15.00 2.03
N LEU A 7 6.60 -13.90 1.35
CA LEU A 7 7.43 -12.69 1.31
C LEU A 7 7.65 -12.12 2.73
N LEU A 8 6.60 -12.04 3.54
CA LEU A 8 6.69 -11.55 4.92
C LEU A 8 7.63 -12.41 5.77
N ASP A 9 7.52 -13.73 5.66
CA ASP A 9 8.40 -14.66 6.37
C ASP A 9 9.87 -14.48 5.94
N GLN A 10 10.13 -14.40 4.63
CA GLN A 10 11.48 -14.20 4.11
C GLN A 10 12.10 -12.88 4.57
N ILE A 11 11.34 -11.79 4.55
CA ILE A 11 11.82 -10.49 5.03
C ILE A 11 12.17 -10.57 6.52
N LYS A 12 11.31 -11.18 7.34
CA LYS A 12 11.52 -11.23 8.79
C LYS A 12 12.65 -12.17 9.21
N SER A 13 12.79 -13.30 8.53
CA SER A 13 13.69 -14.38 8.93
C SER A 13 15.09 -14.26 8.31
N HIS A 14 15.21 -13.59 7.15
CA HIS A 14 16.44 -13.65 6.35
C HIS A 14 16.95 -12.31 5.84
N TRP A 15 16.12 -11.26 5.79
CA TRP A 15 16.56 -9.98 5.26
C TRP A 15 17.14 -9.10 6.37
N THR A 16 18.18 -8.37 6.03
CA THR A 16 18.79 -7.31 6.85
C THR A 16 18.84 -6.02 6.03
N ASP A 17 19.21 -4.90 6.66
CA ASP A 17 19.37 -3.63 5.94
C ASP A 17 20.30 -3.76 4.74
N ALA A 18 21.40 -4.52 4.88
CA ALA A 18 22.34 -4.77 3.78
C ALA A 18 21.71 -5.56 2.61
N THR A 19 20.72 -6.41 2.89
CA THR A 19 20.04 -7.16 1.81
C THR A 19 19.18 -6.27 0.92
N LEU A 20 18.83 -5.06 1.35
CA LEU A 20 18.06 -4.11 0.53
C LEU A 20 18.82 -3.63 -0.71
N ASP A 21 20.15 -3.77 -0.71
CA ASP A 21 21.04 -3.45 -1.83
C ASP A 21 21.31 -4.63 -2.77
N VAL A 22 20.88 -5.85 -2.42
CA VAL A 22 21.01 -7.03 -3.31
C VAL A 22 20.16 -6.83 -4.55
N GLU A 23 20.72 -7.13 -5.72
CA GLU A 23 20.04 -7.03 -7.02
C GLU A 23 19.50 -8.39 -7.47
N ASP A 24 18.19 -8.45 -7.67
CA ASP A 24 17.51 -9.61 -8.25
C ASP A 24 17.17 -9.32 -9.73
N GLU A 25 17.04 -10.38 -10.55
CA GLU A 25 16.55 -10.23 -11.92
C GLU A 25 15.02 -10.06 -11.88
N MET A 26 14.54 -8.98 -12.49
CA MET A 26 13.15 -8.58 -12.47
C MET A 26 12.79 -8.04 -13.85
N TYR A 27 11.93 -8.76 -14.59
CA TYR A 27 11.39 -8.31 -15.88
C TYR A 27 12.45 -7.97 -16.95
N GLY A 28 13.59 -8.67 -16.96
CA GLY A 28 14.71 -8.40 -17.87
C GLY A 28 15.69 -7.35 -17.36
N GLU A 29 15.48 -6.80 -16.16
CA GLU A 29 16.34 -5.79 -15.53
C GLU A 29 16.92 -6.28 -14.19
N LYS A 30 17.93 -5.58 -13.67
CA LYS A 30 18.47 -5.82 -12.33
C LYS A 30 17.93 -4.77 -11.36
N TRP A 31 17.14 -5.21 -10.39
CA TRP A 31 16.52 -4.32 -9.41
C TRP A 31 17.05 -4.65 -8.02
N LYS A 32 17.45 -3.61 -7.28
CA LYS A 32 17.67 -3.72 -5.85
C LYS A 32 16.40 -4.18 -5.15
N ARG A 33 16.51 -5.03 -4.14
CA ARG A 33 15.38 -5.47 -3.31
C ARG A 33 14.57 -4.31 -2.73
N SER A 34 15.23 -3.23 -2.32
CA SER A 34 14.56 -1.98 -1.91
C SER A 34 13.65 -1.40 -2.99
N THR A 35 14.10 -1.37 -4.24
CA THR A 35 13.31 -0.92 -5.38
C THR A 35 12.09 -1.81 -5.58
N THR A 36 12.26 -3.14 -5.51
CA THR A 36 11.16 -4.11 -5.63
C THR A 36 10.12 -3.91 -4.51
N LEU A 37 10.54 -3.77 -3.25
CA LEU A 37 9.62 -3.52 -2.14
C LEU A 37 8.86 -2.21 -2.32
N MET A 38 9.54 -1.15 -2.75
CA MET A 38 8.89 0.14 -3.02
C MET A 38 7.89 0.04 -4.16
N ALA A 39 8.19 -0.72 -5.22
CA ALA A 39 7.27 -0.96 -6.32
C ALA A 39 6.00 -1.69 -5.84
N LEU A 40 6.13 -2.72 -5.01
CA LEU A 40 5.00 -3.43 -4.42
C LEU A 40 4.13 -2.51 -3.55
N ILE A 41 4.75 -1.70 -2.67
CA ILE A 41 4.02 -0.76 -1.83
C ILE A 41 3.25 0.27 -2.69
N LYS A 42 3.90 0.86 -3.69
CA LYS A 42 3.26 1.82 -4.60
C LYS A 42 2.13 1.18 -5.40
N HIS A 43 2.29 -0.06 -5.83
CA HIS A 43 1.26 -0.80 -6.55
C HIS A 43 0.04 -1.07 -5.65
N GLU A 44 0.25 -1.44 -4.38
CA GLU A 44 -0.83 -1.60 -3.40
C GLU A 44 -1.53 -0.25 -3.13
N ILE A 45 -0.78 0.84 -2.98
CA ILE A 45 -1.35 2.19 -2.82
C ILE A 45 -2.21 2.58 -4.03
N HIS A 46 -1.74 2.30 -5.25
CA HIS A 46 -2.47 2.57 -6.49
C HIS A 46 -3.83 1.86 -6.52
N HIS A 47 -3.84 0.53 -6.36
CA HIS A 47 -5.08 -0.25 -6.38
C HIS A 47 -5.99 0.05 -5.18
N ARG A 48 -5.42 0.41 -4.03
CA ARG A 48 -6.21 0.88 -2.88
C ARG A 48 -6.95 2.18 -3.20
N GLY A 49 -6.33 3.09 -3.95
CA GLY A 49 -6.99 4.30 -4.45
C GLY A 49 -8.17 3.98 -5.37
N GLU A 50 -8.01 3.00 -6.26
CA GLU A 50 -9.10 2.50 -7.12
C GLU A 50 -10.23 1.89 -6.28
N MET A 51 -9.89 1.05 -5.29
CA MET A 51 -10.85 0.46 -4.36
C MET A 51 -11.64 1.52 -3.59
N VAL A 52 -11.00 2.61 -3.14
CA VAL A 52 -11.67 3.73 -2.47
C VAL A 52 -12.76 4.36 -3.36
N ALA A 53 -12.48 4.55 -4.65
CA ALA A 53 -13.47 5.06 -5.60
C ALA A 53 -14.61 4.06 -5.83
N LEU A 54 -14.27 2.77 -6.01
CA LEU A 54 -15.25 1.69 -6.23
C LEU A 54 -16.19 1.51 -5.04
N MET A 55 -15.66 1.53 -3.81
CA MET A 55 -16.46 1.44 -2.59
C MET A 55 -17.49 2.59 -2.52
N ARG A 56 -17.09 3.80 -2.90
CA ARG A 56 -17.99 4.97 -2.87
C ARG A 56 -19.12 4.85 -3.89
N VAL A 57 -18.84 4.42 -5.12
CA VAL A 57 -19.91 4.21 -6.12
C VAL A 57 -20.82 3.02 -5.79
N ALA A 58 -20.31 2.05 -5.03
CA ALA A 58 -21.10 0.95 -4.49
C ALA A 58 -21.91 1.31 -3.23
N GLY A 59 -21.82 2.55 -2.73
CA GLY A 59 -22.51 3.00 -1.51
C GLY A 59 -21.97 2.37 -0.22
N LEU A 60 -20.75 1.82 -0.25
CA LEU A 60 -20.09 1.24 0.91
C LEU A 60 -19.36 2.31 1.73
N ALA A 61 -19.22 2.08 3.03
CA ALA A 61 -18.43 2.94 3.90
C ALA A 61 -16.95 2.92 3.49
N VAL A 62 -16.41 4.07 3.13
CA VAL A 62 -15.00 4.22 2.77
C VAL A 62 -14.17 4.53 4.02
N PRO A 63 -13.13 3.75 4.33
CA PRO A 63 -12.27 4.03 5.48
C PRO A 63 -11.29 5.18 5.20
N GLY A 64 -10.96 5.95 6.23
CA GLY A 64 -9.87 6.92 6.20
C GLY A 64 -8.50 6.26 6.28
N ILE A 65 -7.76 6.22 5.16
CA ILE A 65 -6.45 5.52 5.07
C ILE A 65 -5.26 6.49 5.08
N TYR A 66 -5.40 7.65 4.44
CA TYR A 66 -4.35 8.69 4.37
C TYR A 66 -4.78 9.98 5.09
N GLY A 67 -5.69 9.82 6.05
CA GLY A 67 -6.46 10.87 6.69
C GLY A 67 -7.95 10.55 6.66
N PRO A 68 -8.76 11.26 7.45
CA PRO A 68 -10.19 10.99 7.53
C PRO A 68 -10.90 11.37 6.22
N THR A 69 -11.88 10.56 5.84
CA THR A 69 -12.82 10.84 4.76
C THR A 69 -13.79 11.95 5.15
N ARG A 70 -14.46 12.57 4.16
CA ARG A 70 -15.47 13.61 4.42
C ARG A 70 -16.61 13.10 5.32
N GLU A 71 -16.98 11.84 5.15
CA GLU A 71 -18.01 11.16 5.91
C GLU A 71 -17.57 10.93 7.37
N GLU A 72 -16.32 10.56 7.61
CA GLU A 72 -15.76 10.45 8.96
C GLU A 72 -15.70 11.82 9.67
N TRP A 73 -15.29 12.89 8.98
CA TRP A 73 -15.35 14.26 9.52
C TRP A 73 -16.77 14.62 9.96
N ALA A 74 -17.77 14.36 9.10
CA ALA A 74 -19.18 14.61 9.41
C ALA A 74 -19.68 13.77 10.62
N GLN A 75 -19.25 12.51 10.73
CA GLN A 75 -19.57 11.64 11.88
C GLN A 75 -19.01 12.18 13.21
N TRP A 76 -17.88 12.89 13.17
CA TRP A 76 -17.30 13.55 14.35
C TRP A 76 -17.92 14.91 14.65
N GLY A 77 -18.89 15.37 13.85
CA GLY A 77 -19.46 16.71 13.96
C GLY A 77 -18.45 17.82 13.61
N MET A 78 -17.47 17.50 12.76
CA MET A 78 -16.41 18.41 12.35
C MET A 78 -16.47 18.69 10.84
N GLU A 79 -16.00 19.86 10.44
CA GLU A 79 -15.86 20.23 9.03
C GLU A 79 -14.53 19.72 8.46
N PRO A 80 -14.50 19.14 7.24
CA PRO A 80 -13.26 18.75 6.61
C PRO A 80 -12.38 19.97 6.29
N PRO A 81 -11.04 19.81 6.20
CA PRO A 81 -10.13 20.87 5.80
C PRO A 81 -10.55 21.52 4.48
N LYS A 82 -10.45 22.85 4.40
CA LYS A 82 -10.68 23.58 3.15
C LYS A 82 -9.56 23.26 2.16
N ILE A 83 -9.95 22.92 0.93
CA ILE A 83 -9.04 22.69 -0.21
C ILE A 83 -8.58 24.04 -0.76
#